data_AF-A0A7K4H5P5-F1
#
_entry.id   AF-A0A7K4H5P5-F1
#
_cell.length_a   1.000
_cell.length_b   1.000
_cell.length_c   1.000
_cell.angle_alpha   90.00
_cell.angle_beta   90.00
_cell.angle_gamma   90.00
#
_symmetry.space_group_name_H-M   'P 1'
#
loop_
_entity.id
_entity.type
_entity.pdbx_description
1 polymer ?
#
loop_
_entity_poly.entity_id
_entity_poly.type
_entity_poly.pdbx_seq_one_letter_code
_entity_poly.pdbx_strand_id
1 'polypeptide(L)' 'FKKSDDGYSGWYAPLVEGNWKVTLKLDTDELNQFVSLEVNDSENDINIKEEQIVFYGRSELNKPLRWKLRKS' A
#
# COMPACT_ATOMS: atom_id res chain seq x y z
N PHE A 1 -9.82 -4.40 0.57
CA PHE A 1 -9.27 -3.12 0.08
C PHE A 1 -10.42 -2.25 -0.41
N LYS A 2 -10.21 -0.95 -0.60
CA LYS A 2 -11.20 0.01 -1.11
C LYS A 2 -10.55 0.85 -2.21
N LYS A 3 -11.23 1.00 -3.34
CA LYS A 3 -10.92 1.95 -4.43
C LYS A 3 -11.86 3.16 -4.29
N SER A 4 -11.33 4.35 -4.48
CA SER A 4 -12.07 5.61 -4.61
C SER A 4 -11.41 6.48 -5.67
N ASP A 5 -12.04 7.60 -6.00
CA ASP A 5 -11.49 8.57 -6.95
C ASP A 5 -10.14 9.13 -6.44
N ASP A 6 -10.03 9.34 -5.13
CA ASP A 6 -8.81 9.84 -4.48
C ASP A 6 -7.66 8.81 -4.38
N GLY A 7 -7.91 7.54 -4.73
CA GLY A 7 -6.89 6.49 -4.76
C GLY A 7 -7.32 5.15 -4.15
N TYR A 8 -6.37 4.46 -3.52
CA TYR A 8 -6.54 3.10 -3.00
C TYR A 8 -6.25 3.02 -1.50
N SER A 9 -6.91 2.09 -0.82
CA SER A 9 -6.56 1.74 0.56
C SER A 9 -6.79 0.28 0.85
N GLY A 10 -6.04 -0.26 1.79
CA GLY A 10 -6.19 -1.64 2.20
C GLY A 10 -5.62 -1.91 3.57
N TRP A 11 -5.90 -3.13 4.04
CA TRP A 11 -5.36 -3.61 5.29
C TRP A 11 -5.15 -5.12 5.22
N TYR A 12 -4.22 -5.61 6.03
CA TYR A 12 -3.90 -7.01 6.18
C TYR A 12 -3.71 -7.34 7.67
N ALA A 13 -4.53 -8.27 8.19
CA ALA A 13 -4.59 -8.64 9.61
C ALA A 13 -4.26 -10.14 9.80
N PRO A 14 -2.99 -10.55 9.63
CA PRO A 14 -2.61 -11.94 9.85
C PRO A 14 -2.67 -12.29 11.35
N LEU A 15 -2.86 -13.57 11.64
CA LEU A 15 -2.83 -14.10 13.01
C LEU A 15 -1.41 -14.13 13.61
N VAL A 16 -0.39 -14.05 12.77
CA VAL A 16 1.01 -14.04 13.15
C VAL A 16 1.59 -12.66 12.90
N GLU A 17 2.29 -12.12 13.89
CA GLU A 17 3.00 -10.85 13.74
C GLU A 17 4.18 -11.00 12.76
N GLY A 18 4.49 -9.93 12.04
CA GLY A 18 5.57 -9.98 11.07
C GLY A 18 5.66 -8.74 10.20
N ASN A 19 6.73 -8.70 9.40
CA ASN A 19 6.89 -7.72 8.33
C ASN A 19 6.44 -8.34 7.01
N TRP A 20 5.55 -7.66 6.30
CA TRP A 20 4.92 -8.18 5.10
C TRP A 20 5.29 -7.35 3.90
N LYS A 21 5.58 -8.03 2.80
CA LYS A 21 5.71 -7.41 1.48
C LYS A 21 4.33 -7.33 0.85
N VAL A 22 3.92 -6.13 0.45
CA VAL A 22 2.73 -5.90 -0.37
C VAL A 22 3.16 -5.58 -1.78
N THR A 23 2.42 -6.11 -2.75
CA THR A 23 2.66 -5.89 -4.17
C THR A 23 1.33 -5.59 -4.83
N LEU A 24 1.20 -4.37 -5.34
CA LEU A 24 0.03 -3.92 -6.07
C LEU A 24 0.38 -3.87 -7.56
N LYS A 25 -0.30 -4.69 -8.36
CA LYS A 25 -0.18 -4.69 -9.82
C LYS A 25 -1.26 -3.78 -10.38
N LEU A 26 -0.86 -2.78 -11.14
CA LEU A 26 -1.73 -1.76 -11.71
C LEU A 26 -1.23 -1.45 -13.11
N ASP A 27 -2.11 -0.96 -13.98
CA ASP A 27 -1.72 -0.53 -15.32
C ASP A 27 -0.78 0.69 -15.23
N THR A 28 0.16 0.81 -16.18
CA THR A 28 1.19 1.86 -16.21
C THR A 28 0.62 3.27 -16.13
N ASP A 29 -0.51 3.52 -16.80
CA ASP A 29 -1.18 4.84 -16.77
C ASP A 29 -1.78 5.15 -15.40
N GLU A 30 -2.19 4.13 -14.64
CA GLU A 30 -2.73 4.31 -13.29
C GLU A 30 -1.61 4.47 -12.26
N LEU A 31 -0.48 3.78 -12.44
CA LEU A 31 0.70 3.87 -11.57
C LEU A 31 1.24 5.30 -11.48
N ASN A 32 1.32 5.99 -12.62
CA ASN A 32 1.87 7.35 -12.70
C ASN A 32 0.97 8.41 -12.06
N GLN A 33 -0.25 8.08 -11.65
CA GLN A 33 -1.18 9.02 -11.00
C GLN A 33 -0.96 9.10 -9.49
N PHE A 34 -0.29 8.11 -8.88
CA PHE A 34 -0.08 8.07 -7.42
C PHE A 34 1.13 8.89 -7.01
N VAL A 35 0.93 9.75 -6.01
CA VAL A 35 1.97 10.67 -5.51
C VAL A 35 2.32 10.45 -4.04
N SER A 36 1.46 9.77 -3.29
CA SER A 36 1.70 9.48 -1.87
C SER A 36 1.33 8.04 -1.53
N LEU A 37 2.19 7.39 -0.75
CA LEU A 37 1.98 6.10 -0.12
C LEU A 37 2.10 6.26 1.39
N GLU A 38 1.07 5.83 2.11
CA GLU A 38 1.04 5.78 3.56
C GLU A 38 1.00 4.29 3.97
N VAL A 39 1.89 3.87 4.87
CA VAL A 39 1.90 2.52 5.46
C VAL A 39 1.94 2.67 6.97
N ASN A 40 0.95 2.09 7.67
CA ASN A 40 0.76 2.22 9.12
C ASN A 40 0.86 3.68 9.60
N ASP A 41 0.11 4.57 8.95
CA ASP A 41 0.04 6.00 9.24
C ASP A 41 1.38 6.75 9.06
N SER A 42 2.37 6.12 8.40
CA SER A 42 3.67 6.73 8.05
C SER A 42 3.79 6.91 6.54
N GLU A 43 4.26 8.08 6.09
CA GLU A 43 4.51 8.33 4.67
C GLU A 43 5.75 7.58 4.19
N ASN A 44 5.68 7.01 2.99
CA ASN A 44 6.70 6.16 2.39
C ASN A 44 6.89 6.53 0.92
N ASP A 45 8.11 6.34 0.41
CA ASP A 45 8.40 6.54 -1.00
C ASP A 45 7.68 5.49 -1.86
N ILE A 46 7.09 5.95 -2.96
CA ILE A 46 6.50 5.08 -3.96
C ILE A 46 7.63 4.47 -4.80
N ASN A 47 7.82 3.17 -4.67
CA ASN A 47 8.75 2.40 -5.48
C ASN A 47 7.98 1.61 -6.54
N ILE A 48 8.02 2.07 -7.79
CA ILE A 48 7.44 1.38 -8.94
C ILE A 48 8.51 0.46 -9.57
N LYS A 49 8.20 -0.83 -9.68
CA LYS A 49 9.03 -1.84 -10.37
C LYS A 49 8.15 -2.69 -11.27
N GLU A 50 8.49 -2.80 -12.54
CA GLU A 50 7.83 -3.73 -13.49
C GLU A 50 6.29 -3.66 -13.43
N GLU A 51 5.73 -2.44 -13.45
CA GLU A 51 4.28 -2.19 -13.39
C GLU A 51 3.63 -2.54 -12.02
N GLN A 52 4.42 -2.45 -10.95
CA GLN A 52 3.96 -2.79 -9.60
C GLN A 52 4.46 -1.77 -8.58
N ILE A 53 3.61 -1.42 -7.63
CA ILE A 53 4.03 -0.72 -6.41
C ILE A 53 4.36 -1.78 -5.37
N VAL A 54 5.59 -1.72 -4.85
CA VAL A 54 6.10 -2.66 -3.84
C VAL A 54 6.47 -1.90 -2.58
N PHE A 55 5.91 -2.31 -1.45
CA PHE A 55 6.22 -1.75 -0.14
C PHE A 55 6.14 -2.80 0.95
N TYR A 56 6.61 -2.43 2.13
CA TYR A 56 6.63 -3.30 3.30
C TYR A 56 5.92 -2.63 4.45
N GLY A 57 5.34 -3.44 5.32
CA GLY A 57 4.95 -2.94 6.63
C GLY A 57 4.69 -4.05 7.63
N ARG A 58 4.71 -3.65 8.90
CA ARG A 58 4.53 -4.56 10.03
C ARG A 58 3.05 -4.74 10.35
N SER A 59 2.67 -5.94 10.73
CA SER A 59 1.43 -6.19 11.45
C SER A 59 1.72 -6.83 12.80
N GLU A 60 0.89 -6.55 13.79
CA GLU A 60 0.91 -7.18 15.12
C GLU A 60 -0.47 -7.76 15.41
N LEU A 61 -0.58 -8.60 16.44
CA LEU A 61 -1.87 -9.09 16.91
C LEU A 61 -2.78 -7.91 17.26
N ASN A 62 -3.98 -7.85 16.65
CA ASN A 62 -4.94 -6.74 16.75
C ASN A 62 -4.48 -5.39 16.17
N LYS A 63 -3.32 -5.32 15.51
CA LYS A 63 -2.86 -4.15 14.75
C LYS A 63 -2.58 -4.55 13.31
N PRO A 64 -3.58 -4.48 12.43
CA PRO A 64 -3.38 -4.84 11.04
C PRO A 64 -2.39 -3.88 10.38
N LEU A 65 -1.64 -4.40 9.42
CA LEU A 65 -0.98 -3.56 8.42
C LEU A 65 -2.08 -2.75 7.71
N ARG A 66 -1.93 -1.43 7.64
CA ARG A 66 -2.81 -0.55 6.87
C ARG A 66 -2.00 0.22 5.86
N TRP A 67 -2.58 0.46 4.69
CA TRP A 67 -1.93 1.25 3.66
C TRP A 67 -2.93 2.09 2.87
N LYS A 68 -2.46 3.23 2.36
CA LYS A 68 -3.21 4.13 1.49
C LYS A 68 -2.30 4.62 0.38
N LEU A 69 -2.82 4.65 -0.84
CA LEU A 69 -2.24 5.32 -1.99
C LEU A 69 -3.15 6.48 -2.36
N ARG A 70 -2.57 7.66 -2.55
CA ARG A 70 -3.31 8.85 -2.97
C ARG A 70 -2.87 9.31 -4.34
N LYS A 71 -3.85 9.67 -5.17
CA LYS A 71 -3.60 10.32 -6.45
C LYS A 71 -3.25 11.79 -6.24
N SER A 72 -2.60 12.39 -7.25
CA SER A 72 -2.40 13.84 -7.31
C SER A 72 -3.71 14.61 -7.44
#